data_AF-A0A1G8R2X0-F1
#
_entry.id   AF-A0A1G8R2X0-F1
#
_cell.length_a   1.000
_cell.length_b   1.000
_cell.length_c   1.000
_cell.angle_alpha   90.00
_cell.angle_beta   90.00
_cell.angle_gamma   90.00
#
_symmetry.space_group_name_H-M   'P 1'
#
loop_
_entity.id
_entity.type
_entity.pdbx_description
1 polymer ?
#
loop_
_entity_poly.entity_id
_entity_poly.type
_entity_poly.pdbx_seq_one_letter_code
_entity_poly.pdbx_strand_id
1 'polypeptide(L)'
;MSRLKPYAGIVALFTIVSTILLAAGMLLLTEFGATDVEWVRTFGKVYLLIVLPYLMLAPLTGFVFSFFAEKRKPWLMLINGGLIIGVSFYAFIIFMFRYVVSFAP
;
A
#
# COMPACT_ATOMS: atom_id res chain seq x y z
N MET A 1 -8.42 5.71 -26.02
CA MET A 1 -7.24 5.07 -25.37
C MET A 1 -5.88 5.65 -25.77
N SER A 2 -5.71 6.37 -26.89
CA SER A 2 -4.37 6.87 -27.32
C SER A 2 -3.78 8.01 -26.46
N ARG A 3 -4.60 8.77 -25.72
CA ARG A 3 -4.14 9.92 -24.90
C ARG A 3 -3.57 9.56 -23.52
N LEU A 4 -3.76 8.33 -23.03
CA LEU A 4 -3.32 7.91 -21.70
C LEU A 4 -1.88 7.35 -21.67
N LYS A 5 -1.37 6.93 -22.83
CA LYS A 5 -0.03 6.33 -22.99
C LYS A 5 1.13 7.16 -22.43
N PRO A 6 1.22 8.49 -22.63
CA PRO A 6 2.39 9.25 -22.15
C PRO A 6 2.44 9.35 -20.62
N TYR A 7 1.28 9.33 -19.95
CA TYR A 7 1.19 9.47 -18.49
C TYR A 7 1.11 8.14 -17.75
N ALA A 8 0.72 7.05 -18.43
CA ALA A 8 0.53 5.74 -17.81
C ALA A 8 1.78 5.24 -17.04
N GLY A 9 2.98 5.44 -17.62
CA GLY A 9 4.22 5.08 -16.94
C GLY A 9 4.51 5.92 -15.70
N ILE A 10 4.16 7.22 -15.71
CA ILE A 10 4.34 8.13 -14.58
C ILE A 10 3.36 7.75 -13.47
N VAL A 11 2.10 7.49 -13.81
CA VAL A 11 1.07 7.06 -12.86
C VAL A 11 1.48 5.75 -12.19
N ALA A 12 1.91 4.75 -12.96
CA ALA A 12 2.36 3.46 -12.43
C ALA A 12 3.62 3.57 -11.55
N LEU A 13 4.50 4.54 -11.81
CA LEU A 13 5.67 4.79 -10.97
C LEU A 13 5.28 5.52 -9.69
N PHE A 14 4.38 6.50 -9.79
CA PHE A 14 3.87 7.25 -8.66
C PHE A 14 3.16 6.32 -7.67
N THR A 15 2.33 5.38 -8.16
CA THR A 15 1.67 4.39 -7.31
C THR A 15 2.66 3.48 -6.60
N ILE A 16 3.77 3.10 -7.24
CA ILE A 16 4.83 2.31 -6.59
C ILE A 16 5.44 3.11 -5.45
N VAL A 17 5.88 4.35 -5.72
CA VAL A 17 6.56 5.20 -4.74
C VAL A 17 5.64 5.53 -3.56
N SER A 18 4.40 5.92 -3.84
CA SER A 18 3.43 6.25 -2.78
C SER A 18 3.07 5.03 -1.94
N THR A 19 2.93 3.85 -2.55
CA THR A 19 2.67 2.60 -1.81
C THR A 19 3.83 2.26 -0.89
N ILE A 20 5.08 2.34 -1.37
CA ILE A 20 6.26 2.04 -0.56
C ILE A 20 6.38 3.02 0.61
N LEU A 21 6.20 4.32 0.37
CA LEU A 21 6.29 5.34 1.41
C LEU A 21 5.22 5.15 2.49
N LEU A 22 3.98 4.91 2.08
CA LEU A 22 2.87 4.74 3.01
C LEU A 22 2.95 3.41 3.78
N ALA A 23 3.41 2.34 3.13
CA ALA A 23 3.68 1.06 3.78
C ALA A 23 4.83 1.17 4.79
N ALA A 24 5.92 1.87 4.45
CA ALA A 24 7.00 2.16 5.39
C ALA A 24 6.51 2.96 6.60
N GLY A 25 5.66 3.97 6.39
CA GLY A 25 5.01 4.72 7.46
C GLY A 25 4.12 3.84 8.35
N MET A 26 3.39 2.89 7.77
CA MET A 26 2.62 1.90 8.54
C MET A 26 3.52 1.03 9.41
N LEU A 27 4.62 0.52 8.86
CA LEU A 27 5.58 -0.31 9.60
C LEU A 27 6.17 0.45 10.78
N LEU A 28 6.56 1.71 10.57
CA LEU A 28 7.05 2.56 11.66
C LEU A 28 5.98 2.74 12.75
N LEU A 29 4.74 3.03 12.37
CA LEU A 29 3.65 3.21 13.35
C LEU A 29 3.31 1.92 14.12
N THR A 30 3.47 0.75 13.51
CA THR A 30 3.32 -0.51 14.24
C THR A 30 4.40 -0.73 15.28
N GLU A 31 5.65 -0.32 15.03
CA GLU A 31 6.73 -0.36 16.03
C GLU A 31 6.43 0.55 17.23
N PHE A 32 5.79 1.70 16.99
CA PHE A 32 5.36 2.62 18.07
C PHE A 32 4.01 2.23 18.69
N GLY A 33 3.35 1.18 18.22
CA GLY A 33 2.03 0.75 18.69
C GLY A 33 2.01 0.29 20.15
N ALA A 34 3.15 -0.18 20.66
CA ALA A 34 3.34 -0.60 22.05
C ALA A 34 3.55 0.58 23.03
N THR A 35 3.56 1.82 22.54
CA THR A 35 3.69 2.99 23.43
C THR A 35 2.36 3.28 24.15
N ASP A 36 2.44 3.63 25.44
CA ASP A 36 1.28 4.03 26.27
C ASP A 36 0.79 5.46 25.99
N VAL A 37 1.31 6.07 24.94
CA VAL A 37 1.07 7.46 24.61
C VAL A 37 -0.22 7.58 23.80
N GLU A 38 -1.28 8.11 24.43
CA GLU A 38 -2.63 8.16 23.87
C GLU A 38 -2.71 8.88 22.50
N TRP A 39 -1.92 9.93 22.30
CA TRP A 39 -1.88 10.65 21.03
C TRP A 39 -1.27 9.80 19.90
N VAL A 40 -0.24 9.00 20.18
CA VAL A 40 0.38 8.08 19.20
C VAL A 40 -0.63 7.01 18.78
N ARG A 41 -1.37 6.46 19.76
CA ARG A 41 -2.40 5.45 19.51
C ARG A 41 -3.56 5.99 18.67
N THR A 42 -4.00 7.21 18.93
CA THR A 42 -5.08 7.87 18.18
C THR A 42 -4.63 8.20 16.76
N PHE A 43 -3.44 8.78 16.61
CA PHE A 43 -2.85 9.06 15.30
C PHE A 43 -2.68 7.78 14.46
N GLY A 44 -2.15 6.70 15.05
CA GLY A 44 -1.97 5.42 14.39
C GLY A 44 -3.29 4.81 13.87
N LYS A 45 -4.38 4.92 14.64
CA LYS A 45 -5.72 4.48 14.20
C LYS A 45 -6.24 5.28 13.01
N VAL A 46 -6.12 6.61 13.06
CA VAL A 46 -6.57 7.51 11.97
C VAL A 46 -5.73 7.30 10.72
N TYR A 47 -4.40 7.17 10.88
CA TYR A 47 -3.49 6.88 9.78
C TYR A 47 -3.83 5.54 9.12
N LEU A 48 -4.04 4.47 9.91
CA LEU A 48 -4.48 3.17 9.40
C LEU A 48 -5.79 3.30 8.58
N LEU A 49 -6.77 4.03 9.09
CA LEU A 49 -8.06 4.21 8.42
C LEU A 49 -7.94 4.87 7.05
N ILE A 50 -7.05 5.86 6.92
CA ILE A 50 -6.86 6.62 5.67
C ILE A 50 -5.96 5.86 4.68
N VAL A 51 -4.89 5.26 5.20
CA VAL A 51 -3.81 4.71 4.37
C VAL A 51 -4.12 3.31 3.87
N LEU A 52 -4.84 2.50 4.65
CA LEU A 52 -5.11 1.11 4.26
C LEU A 52 -5.95 1.00 2.97
N PRO A 53 -7.05 1.78 2.78
CA PRO A 53 -7.77 1.80 1.51
C PRO A 53 -6.90 2.25 0.33
N TYR A 54 -6.02 3.23 0.56
CA TYR A 54 -5.09 3.69 -0.48
C TYR A 54 -4.10 2.59 -0.87
N LEU A 55 -3.49 1.92 0.12
CA LEU A 55 -2.54 0.83 -0.12
C LEU A 55 -3.20 -0.34 -0.85
N MET A 56 -4.49 -0.58 -0.70
CA MET A 56 -5.22 -1.60 -1.46
C MET A 56 -5.47 -1.17 -2.92
N LEU A 57 -5.86 0.09 -3.15
CA LEU A 57 -6.29 0.57 -4.47
C LEU A 57 -5.12 1.05 -5.36
N ALA A 58 -4.10 1.67 -4.77
CA ALA A 58 -3.00 2.28 -5.53
C ALA A 58 -2.18 1.25 -6.32
N PRO A 59 -1.78 0.08 -5.77
CA PRO A 59 -1.08 -0.96 -6.53
C PRO A 59 -1.93 -1.56 -7.64
N LEU A 60 -3.24 -1.74 -7.44
CA LEU A 60 -4.17 -2.18 -8.48
C LEU A 60 -4.24 -1.18 -9.63
N THR A 61 -4.36 0.10 -9.29
CA THR A 61 -4.38 1.19 -10.25
C THR A 61 -3.06 1.22 -11.03
N GLY A 62 -1.93 1.19 -10.33
CA GLY A 62 -0.59 1.12 -10.92
C GLY A 62 -0.40 -0.07 -11.84
N PHE A 63 -0.90 -1.24 -11.45
CA PHE A 63 -0.86 -2.45 -12.24
C PHE A 63 -1.65 -2.30 -13.55
N VAL A 64 -2.87 -1.77 -13.49
CA VAL A 64 -3.70 -1.49 -14.68
C VAL A 64 -2.99 -0.49 -15.60
N PHE A 65 -2.43 0.60 -15.07
CA PHE A 65 -1.68 1.58 -15.86
C PHE A 65 -0.38 1.02 -16.45
N SER A 66 0.24 0.02 -15.80
CA SER A 66 1.44 -0.64 -16.29
C SER A 66 1.23 -1.36 -17.62
N PHE A 67 0.00 -1.85 -17.92
CA PHE A 67 -0.31 -2.46 -19.23
C PHE A 67 -0.15 -1.51 -20.41
N PHE A 68 -0.29 -0.21 -20.16
CA PHE A 68 -0.23 0.86 -21.17
C PHE A 68 1.16 1.52 -21.27
N ALA A 69 2.13 1.13 -20.42
CA ALA A 69 3.46 1.71 -20.37
C ALA A 69 4.44 1.00 -21.31
N GLU A 70 4.68 1.53 -22.51
CA GLU A 70 5.40 0.81 -23.59
C GLU A 70 6.86 0.43 -23.26
N LYS A 71 7.63 1.30 -22.58
CA LYS A 71 9.07 1.09 -22.38
C LYS A 71 9.45 0.24 -21.16
N ARG A 72 8.61 0.22 -20.12
CA ARG A 72 8.93 -0.38 -18.81
C ARG A 72 7.86 -1.35 -18.31
N LYS A 73 6.95 -1.78 -19.21
CA LYS A 73 5.81 -2.66 -18.92
C LYS A 73 6.14 -3.83 -17.99
N PRO A 74 7.09 -4.75 -18.31
CA PRO A 74 7.29 -5.94 -17.50
C PRO A 74 7.72 -5.60 -16.07
N TRP A 75 8.62 -4.62 -15.90
CA TRP A 75 9.08 -4.18 -14.58
C TRP A 75 7.99 -3.53 -13.75
N LEU A 76 7.22 -2.61 -14.34
CA LEU A 76 6.14 -1.93 -13.64
C LEU A 76 5.02 -2.90 -13.24
N MET A 77 4.71 -3.88 -14.09
CA MET A 77 3.73 -4.92 -13.79
C MET A 77 4.22 -5.84 -12.66
N LEU A 78 5.49 -6.25 -12.68
CA LEU A 78 6.06 -7.15 -11.67
C LEU A 78 6.13 -6.49 -10.30
N ILE A 79 6.55 -5.21 -10.23
CA ILE A 79 6.61 -4.45 -8.98
C ILE A 79 5.19 -4.17 -8.45
N ASN A 80 4.27 -3.64 -9.27
CA ASN A 80 2.89 -3.40 -8.80
C ASN A 80 2.19 -4.72 -8.42
N GLY A 81 2.43 -5.81 -9.15
CA GLY A 81 1.93 -7.15 -8.82
C GLY A 81 2.46 -7.66 -7.48
N GLY A 82 3.76 -7.50 -7.22
CA GLY A 82 4.36 -7.81 -5.94
C GLY A 82 3.79 -6.97 -4.80
N LEU A 83 3.56 -5.67 -5.03
CA LEU A 83 2.93 -4.78 -4.06
C LEU A 83 1.47 -5.18 -3.76
N ILE A 84 0.69 -5.59 -4.76
CA ILE A 84 -0.68 -6.10 -4.54
C ILE A 84 -0.64 -7.29 -3.58
N ILE A 85 0.23 -8.27 -3.86
CA ILE A 85 0.34 -9.48 -3.03
C ILE A 85 0.83 -9.11 -1.62
N GLY A 86 1.89 -8.31 -1.52
CA GLY A 86 2.50 -7.93 -0.25
C GLY A 86 1.55 -7.14 0.65
N VAL A 87 0.92 -6.09 0.11
CA VAL A 87 -0.06 -5.28 0.86
C VAL A 87 -1.28 -6.11 1.24
N SER A 88 -1.82 -6.92 0.32
CA SER A 88 -3.00 -7.74 0.61
C SER A 88 -2.72 -8.76 1.71
N PHE A 89 -1.54 -9.40 1.68
CA PHE A 89 -1.10 -10.34 2.70
C PHE A 89 -0.88 -9.65 4.05
N TYR A 90 -0.23 -8.49 4.06
CA TYR A 90 -0.01 -7.70 5.27
C TYR A 90 -1.33 -7.19 5.88
N ALA A 91 -2.24 -6.66 5.06
CA ALA A 91 -3.56 -6.24 5.50
C ALA A 91 -4.37 -7.43 6.06
N PHE A 92 -4.30 -8.58 5.40
CA PHE A 92 -4.93 -9.82 5.90
C PHE A 92 -4.39 -10.24 7.26
N ILE A 93 -3.06 -10.24 7.44
CA ILE A 93 -2.39 -10.54 8.72
C ILE A 93 -2.86 -9.58 9.80
N ILE A 94 -2.81 -8.27 9.55
CA ILE A 94 -3.27 -7.26 10.53
C ILE A 94 -4.75 -7.49 10.89
N PHE A 95 -5.61 -7.74 9.91
CA PHE A 95 -7.02 -7.97 10.18
C PHE A 95 -7.26 -9.25 10.99
N MET A 96 -6.59 -10.34 10.64
CA MET A 96 -6.68 -11.61 11.37
C MET A 96 -6.20 -11.46 12.81
N PHE A 97 -5.02 -10.87 13.03
CA PHE A 97 -4.46 -10.69 14.37
C PHE A 97 -5.19 -9.63 15.20
N ARG A 98 -5.80 -8.62 14.58
CA ARG A 98 -6.50 -7.58 15.33
C ARG A 98 -7.95 -7.90 15.64
N TYR A 99 -8.64 -8.67 14.80
CA TYR A 99 -10.08 -8.90 14.91
C TYR A 99 -10.49 -10.36 15.07
N VAL A 100 -9.64 -11.33 14.71
CA VAL A 100 -10.00 -12.76 14.71
C VAL A 100 -9.19 -13.56 15.73
N VAL A 101 -7.94 -13.20 15.95
CA VAL A 101 -7.02 -13.88 16.85
C VAL A 101 -6.65 -12.94 18.00
N SER A 102 -7.31 -13.08 19.15
CA SER A 102 -7.16 -12.24 20.35
C SER A 102 -5.76 -12.26 21.02
N PHE A 103 -4.75 -12.82 20.36
CA PHE A 103 -3.42 -13.11 20.92
C PHE A 103 -2.29 -12.25 20.37
N ALA A 104 -2.55 -11.33 19.43
CA ALA A 104 -1.53 -10.35 19.08
C ALA A 104 -1.50 -9.22 20.11
N PRO A 105 -0.33 -8.89 20.68
CA PRO A 105 -0.18 -7.72 21.54
C PRO A 105 -0.53 -6.41 20.81
#